data_AF-A0A3R7E6W0-F1
#
_entry.id   AF-A0A3R7E6W0-F1
#
_cell.length_a   1.000
_cell.length_b   1.000
_cell.length_c   1.000
_cell.angle_alpha   90.00
_cell.angle_beta   90.00
_cell.angle_gamma   90.00
#
_symmetry.space_group_name_H-M   'P 1'
#
loop_
_entity.id
_entity.type
_entity.pdbx_description
1 polymer ?
#
loop_
_entity_poly.entity_id
_entity_poly.type
_entity_poly.pdbx_seq_one_letter_code
_entity_poly.pdbx_strand_id
1 'polypeptide(L)'
;MGDINVAVKGTLQKYYEEVLHGTLDWAVEKGKIHYTYHERLFRYPPESINQIDYIVEKLKEKSFSRRAQAITWIPKMDMWADSPPCLRRVWCTMRNDRLNMHTA
;
A
#
# COMPACT_ATOMS: atom_id res chain seq x y z
N MET A 1 -1.96 -14.69 -29.91
CA MET A 1 -1.56 -13.33 -29.46
C MET A 1 -2.67 -12.61 -28.66
N GLY A 2 -3.95 -13.00 -28.77
CA GLY A 2 -5.07 -12.39 -28.02
C GLY A 2 -5.25 -12.87 -26.58
N ASP A 3 -4.90 -14.13 -26.28
CA ASP A 3 -5.21 -14.77 -24.99
C ASP A 3 -4.32 -14.29 -23.82
N ILE A 4 -3.06 -13.93 -24.12
CA ILE A 4 -2.10 -13.45 -23.13
C ILE A 4 -2.53 -12.09 -22.57
N ASN A 5 -3.03 -11.18 -23.42
CA ASN A 5 -3.46 -9.85 -22.98
C ASN A 5 -4.69 -9.90 -22.07
N VAL A 6 -5.61 -10.85 -22.29
CA VAL A 6 -6.79 -11.03 -21.45
C VAL A 6 -6.40 -11.65 -20.10
N ALA A 7 -5.55 -12.67 -20.11
CA ALA A 7 -5.05 -13.28 -18.88
C ALA A 7 -4.26 -12.28 -18.01
N VAL A 8 -3.38 -11.48 -18.62
CA VAL A 8 -2.60 -10.44 -17.91
C VAL A 8 -3.50 -9.36 -17.33
N LYS A 9 -4.55 -8.93 -18.05
CA LYS A 9 -5.57 -8.01 -17.51
C LYS A 9 -6.31 -8.62 -16.33
N GLY A 10 -6.66 -9.90 -16.41
CA GLY A 10 -7.32 -10.63 -15.32
C GLY A 10 -6.43 -10.75 -14.07
N THR A 11 -5.13 -10.99 -14.23
CA THR A 11 -4.19 -11.04 -13.10
C THR A 11 -3.95 -9.67 -12.49
N LEU A 12 -3.84 -8.63 -13.32
CA LEU A 12 -3.64 -7.27 -12.84
C LEU A 12 -4.87 -6.74 -12.11
N GLN A 13 -6.08 -7.04 -12.60
CA GLN A 13 -7.32 -6.68 -11.90
C GLN A 13 -7.34 -7.31 -10.51
N LYS A 14 -7.05 -8.61 -10.40
CA LYS A 14 -7.00 -9.30 -9.10
C LYS A 14 -6.00 -8.65 -8.14
N TYR A 15 -4.84 -8.23 -8.65
CA TYR A 15 -3.86 -7.51 -7.83
C TYR A 15 -4.39 -6.14 -7.37
N TYR A 16 -5.08 -5.38 -8.24
CA TYR A 16 -5.71 -4.13 -7.82
C TYR A 16 -6.77 -4.34 -6.73
N GLU A 17 -7.63 -5.35 -6.88
CA GLU A 17 -8.63 -5.71 -5.87
C GLU A 17 -7.96 -6.10 -4.54
N GLU A 18 -6.85 -6.84 -4.58
CA GLU A 18 -6.06 -7.15 -3.39
C GLU A 18 -5.54 -5.89 -2.70
N VAL A 19 -4.88 -5.00 -3.44
CA VAL A 19 -4.28 -3.78 -2.85
C VAL A 19 -5.34 -2.79 -2.36
N LEU A 20 -6.43 -2.58 -3.11
CA LEU A 20 -7.43 -1.56 -2.79
C LEU A 20 -8.50 -2.05 -1.80
N HIS A 21 -8.82 -3.34 -1.81
CA HIS A 21 -9.95 -3.89 -1.04
C HIS A 21 -9.55 -5.02 -0.08
N GLY A 22 -8.27 -5.38 0.00
CA GLY A 22 -7.79 -6.32 1.00
C GLY A 22 -8.28 -7.75 0.79
N THR A 23 -8.55 -8.14 -0.47
CA THR A 23 -9.14 -9.46 -0.77
C THR A 23 -8.29 -10.65 -0.32
N LEU A 24 -7.01 -10.43 0.01
CA LEU A 24 -6.09 -11.43 0.58
C LEU A 24 -5.68 -11.16 2.04
N ASP A 25 -6.21 -10.13 2.72
CA ASP A 25 -5.84 -9.84 4.11
C ASP A 25 -6.14 -10.99 5.07
N TRP A 26 -7.21 -11.75 4.81
CA TRP A 26 -7.55 -12.95 5.56
C TRP A 26 -6.41 -13.98 5.59
N ALA A 27 -5.57 -14.01 4.55
CA ALA A 27 -4.44 -14.93 4.46
C ALA A 27 -3.28 -14.47 5.34
N VAL A 28 -3.12 -13.16 5.54
CA VAL A 28 -2.19 -12.60 6.55
C VAL A 28 -2.68 -12.95 7.94
N GLU A 29 -3.97 -12.73 8.22
CA GLU A 29 -4.59 -13.04 9.52
C GLU A 29 -4.45 -14.53 9.89
N LYS A 30 -4.46 -15.43 8.88
CA LYS A 30 -4.22 -16.88 9.06
C LYS A 30 -2.75 -17.29 9.02
N GLY A 31 -1.81 -16.35 8.89
CA GLY A 31 -0.37 -16.63 8.80
C GLY A 31 0.05 -17.40 7.55
N LYS A 32 -0.76 -17.38 6.48
CA LYS A 32 -0.47 -18.06 5.21
C LYS A 32 0.45 -17.24 4.31
N ILE A 33 0.42 -15.93 4.45
CA ILE A 33 1.32 -14.98 3.79
C ILE A 33 1.79 -13.95 4.82
N HIS A 34 2.96 -13.36 4.62
CA HIS A 34 3.58 -12.47 5.60
C HIS A 34 2.94 -11.09 5.68
N TYR A 35 2.45 -10.57 4.55
CA TYR A 35 1.81 -9.27 4.46
C TYR A 35 1.01 -9.14 3.15
N THR A 36 0.11 -8.16 3.09
CA THR A 36 -0.46 -7.60 1.86
C THR A 36 -0.16 -6.10 1.82
N TYR A 37 -0.11 -5.50 0.64
CA TYR A 37 0.01 -4.03 0.60
C TYR A 37 -1.22 -3.34 1.18
N HIS A 38 -2.38 -3.98 1.10
CA HIS A 38 -3.59 -3.45 1.72
C HIS A 38 -3.48 -3.39 3.24
N GLU A 39 -3.09 -4.49 3.90
CA GLU A 39 -2.83 -4.50 5.35
C GLU A 39 -1.87 -3.38 5.70
N ARG A 40 -0.74 -3.29 4.99
CA ARG A 40 0.30 -2.32 5.31
C ARG A 40 -0.13 -0.86 5.05
N LEU A 41 -0.98 -0.57 4.06
CA LEU A 41 -1.35 0.82 3.74
C LEU A 41 -2.65 1.28 4.42
N PHE A 42 -3.63 0.40 4.55
CA PHE A 42 -4.99 0.72 5.03
C PHE A 42 -5.29 0.20 6.44
N ARG A 43 -4.54 -0.79 6.94
CA ARG A 43 -4.74 -1.41 8.26
C ARG A 43 -3.40 -1.65 8.97
N TYR A 44 -2.50 -0.67 8.93
CA TYR A 44 -1.12 -0.84 9.39
C TYR A 44 -1.08 -1.33 10.85
N PRO A 45 -0.48 -2.51 11.12
CA PRO A 45 -0.54 -3.11 12.45
C PRO A 45 0.47 -2.50 13.43
N PRO A 46 0.27 -2.68 14.75
CA PRO A 46 -0.84 -3.44 15.36
C PRO A 46 -2.15 -2.66 15.55
N GLU A 47 -2.15 -1.33 15.45
CA GLU A 47 -3.33 -0.51 15.76
C GLU A 47 -4.33 -0.37 14.58
N SER A 48 -4.11 -1.10 13.48
CA SER A 48 -4.95 -1.05 12.27
C SER A 48 -5.09 0.38 11.70
N ILE A 49 -3.97 1.08 11.57
CA ILE A 49 -3.93 2.49 11.14
C ILE A 49 -4.12 2.60 9.62
N ASN A 50 -5.11 3.39 9.20
CA ASN A 50 -5.30 3.72 7.78
C ASN A 50 -4.40 4.91 7.37
N GLN A 51 -3.22 4.59 6.84
CA GLN A 51 -2.24 5.60 6.45
C GLN A 51 -2.65 6.35 5.18
N ILE A 52 -3.46 5.74 4.31
CA ILE A 52 -3.98 6.39 3.10
C ILE A 52 -5.00 7.47 3.46
N ASP A 53 -5.92 7.18 4.38
CA ASP A 53 -6.87 8.16 4.90
C ASP A 53 -6.14 9.36 5.53
N TYR A 54 -5.11 9.08 6.36
CA TYR A 54 -4.24 10.11 6.90
C TYR A 54 -3.59 10.99 5.82
N ILE A 55 -3.07 10.40 4.73
CA ILE A 55 -2.49 11.16 3.61
C ILE A 55 -3.53 12.08 2.99
N VAL A 56 -4.73 11.57 2.72
CA VAL A 56 -5.84 12.33 2.09
C VAL A 56 -6.22 13.51 2.97
N GLU A 57 -6.52 13.28 4.25
CA GLU A 57 -6.89 14.35 5.18
C GLU A 57 -5.74 15.35 5.36
N LYS A 58 -4.49 14.87 5.40
CA LYS A 58 -3.35 15.78 5.55
C LYS A 58 -3.15 16.69 4.35
N LEU A 59 -3.40 16.21 3.13
CA LEU A 59 -3.27 17.01 1.92
C LEU A 59 -4.45 17.96 1.72
N LYS A 60 -5.65 17.61 2.19
CA LYS A 60 -6.78 18.55 2.26
C LYS A 60 -6.49 19.71 3.20
N GLU A 61 -5.94 19.44 4.39
CA GLU A 61 -5.59 20.45 5.39
C GLU A 61 -4.36 21.27 4.98
N LYS A 62 -3.31 20.59 4.49
CA LYS A 62 -1.99 21.18 4.20
C LYS A 62 -1.35 20.54 2.97
N SER A 63 -1.83 20.93 1.81
CA SER A 63 -1.46 20.40 0.50
C SER A 63 0.05 20.39 0.20
N PHE A 64 0.81 21.36 0.72
CA PHE A 64 2.27 21.45 0.54
C PHE A 64 3.09 20.65 1.56
N SER A 65 2.44 19.92 2.46
CA SER A 65 3.08 19.10 3.48
C SER A 65 4.06 18.09 2.85
N ARG A 66 5.17 17.85 3.54
CA ARG A 66 6.12 16.76 3.27
C ARG A 66 5.92 15.57 4.21
N ARG A 67 4.85 15.61 5.02
CA ARG A 67 4.53 14.62 6.06
C ARG A 67 3.28 13.81 5.74
N ALA A 68 2.69 13.96 4.56
CA ALA A 68 1.68 13.04 4.08
C ALA A 68 2.41 11.81 3.54
N GLN A 69 2.59 10.80 4.38
CA GLN A 69 3.45 9.65 4.11
C GLN A 69 2.86 8.38 4.73
N ALA A 70 3.14 7.25 4.10
CA ALA A 70 2.83 5.93 4.60
C ALA A 70 4.04 5.02 4.46
N ILE A 71 4.18 4.06 5.37
CA ILE A 71 5.23 3.04 5.34
C ILE A 71 4.61 1.66 5.28
N THR A 72 5.31 0.72 4.68
CA THR A 72 4.91 -0.70 4.68
C THR A 72 5.80 -1.55 5.58
N TRP A 73 7.01 -1.06 5.85
CA TRP A 73 8.04 -1.78 6.57
C TRP A 73 7.77 -1.79 8.07
N ILE A 74 7.71 -2.99 8.64
CA ILE A 74 7.56 -3.25 10.07
C ILE A 74 8.82 -3.98 10.53
N PRO A 75 9.76 -3.30 11.22
CA PRO A 75 11.04 -3.91 11.59
C PRO A 75 10.92 -5.22 12.35
N LYS A 76 9.89 -5.36 13.21
CA LYS A 76 9.66 -6.58 13.99
C LYS A 76 9.23 -7.78 13.14
N MET A 77 8.60 -7.54 11.99
CA MET A 77 8.08 -8.59 11.11
C MET A 77 9.01 -8.84 9.92
N ASP A 78 9.54 -7.78 9.33
CA ASP A 78 10.14 -7.83 8.00
C ASP A 78 11.67 -8.02 8.01
N MET A 79 12.35 -7.78 9.14
CA MET A 79 13.82 -7.90 9.24
C MET A 79 14.33 -9.31 8.94
N TRP A 80 13.49 -10.33 9.18
CA TRP A 80 13.82 -11.75 9.04
C TRP A 80 12.93 -12.46 8.02
N ALA A 81 12.11 -11.70 7.28
CA ALA A 81 11.22 -12.27 6.28
C ALA A 81 12.03 -12.61 5.01
N ASP A 82 11.77 -13.77 4.42
CA ASP A 82 12.39 -14.19 3.15
C ASP A 82 11.98 -13.29 1.97
N SER A 83 10.83 -12.63 2.10
CA SER A 83 10.28 -11.74 1.08
C SER A 83 9.60 -10.55 1.76
N PRO A 84 10.38 -9.55 2.21
CA PRO A 84 9.81 -8.37 2.84
C PRO A 84 9.25 -7.39 1.78
N PRO A 85 8.47 -6.37 2.18
CA PRO A 85 7.92 -5.40 1.25
C PRO A 85 9.00 -4.61 0.49
N CYS A 86 8.98 -4.70 -0.84
CA CYS A 86 9.88 -3.96 -1.72
C CYS A 86 9.62 -2.45 -1.69
N LEU A 87 8.34 -2.05 -1.76
CA LEU A 87 7.94 -0.66 -1.54
C LEU A 87 7.93 -0.42 -0.04
N ARG A 88 8.82 0.43 0.50
CA ARG A 88 8.94 0.65 1.95
C ARG A 88 8.23 1.91 2.41
N ARG A 89 8.26 2.96 1.60
CA ARG A 89 7.63 4.25 1.91
C ARG A 89 7.03 4.88 0.66
N VAL A 90 5.85 5.49 0.86
CA VAL A 90 5.27 6.47 -0.06
C VAL A 90 5.17 7.82 0.65
N TRP A 91 5.41 8.90 -0.07
CA TRP A 91 5.05 10.24 0.41
C TRP A 91 4.45 11.07 -0.71
N CYS A 92 3.46 11.86 -0.35
CA CYS A 92 2.63 12.61 -1.28
C CYS A 92 2.69 14.10 -0.96
N THR A 93 2.64 14.93 -2.00
CA THR A 93 2.52 16.38 -1.87
C THR A 93 1.82 16.97 -3.08
N MET A 94 1.08 18.06 -2.91
CA MET A 94 0.46 18.78 -4.03
C MET A 94 1.44 19.83 -4.56
N ARG A 95 1.66 19.85 -5.88
CA ARG A 95 2.41 20.91 -6.57
C ARG A 95 1.74 21.18 -7.91
N ASN A 96 1.52 22.45 -8.23
CA ASN A 96 0.90 22.89 -9.49
C ASN A 96 -0.41 22.12 -9.77
N ASP A 97 -1.28 22.03 -8.75
CA ASP A 97 -2.56 21.31 -8.78
C ASP A 97 -2.48 19.82 -9.17
N ARG A 98 -1.30 19.21 -8.98
CA ARG A 98 -1.09 17.78 -9.19
C ARG A 98 -0.63 17.10 -7.91
N LEU A 99 -1.17 15.91 -7.69
CA LEU A 99 -0.65 14.99 -6.67
C LEU A 99 0.68 14.41 -7.17
N ASN A 100 1.75 14.67 -6.42
CA ASN A 100 3.06 14.08 -6.66
C ASN A 100 3.27 12.99 -5.61
N MET A 101 3.44 11.76 -6.05
CA MET A 101 3.76 10.62 -5.21
C MET A 101 5.22 10.24 -5.43
N HIS A 102 5.93 10.02 -4.34
CA HIS A 102 7.31 9.60 -4.33
C HIS A 102 7.42 8.28 -3.56
N THR A 103 8.25 7.37 -4.05
CA THR A 103 8.47 6.04 -3.44
C THR A 103 9.95 5.86 -3.09
N ALA A 104 10.22 5.10 -2.01
CA ALA A 104 11.57 4.76 -1.55
C ALA A 104 11.59 3.44 -0.76
#